data_AF-A0A267E704-F1
#
_entry.id   AF-A0A267E704-F1
#
_cell.length_a   1.000
_cell.length_b   1.000
_cell.length_c   1.000
_cell.angle_alpha   90.00
_cell.angle_beta   90.00
_cell.angle_gamma   90.00
#
_symmetry.space_group_name_H-M   'P 1'
#
loop_
_entity.id
_entity.type
_entity.pdbx_description
1 polymer ?
#
loop_
_entity_poly.entity_id
_entity_poly.type
_entity_poly.pdbx_seq_one_letter_code
_entity_poly.pdbx_strand_id
1 'polypeptide(L)'
;MTPLALMIGGCEGIIEKMNTNGSGWVIVRVNCIDLNIAVGQRLRFYSGHASNFELPPLLKAKKAVINPPSTGSDCFLYACLAVLHHGDENLRKNPQRFSTYKDWLNDINLSGISLPVGLNQLNRIELLNPRLCFVVFSWSSSNGVSVLRQPRVEVACSRKVVLLLLLNKSANKDEEDKHWCGIVSLDRLLNSKSGLYHRKWCERCLSSFVTDQKLSEHREQCYRSNEFAVKERVPTEKRSVLSFQNYFKTIEAPFAIYADIEAFNSPLGPHTREVMHQKVEEMEVSDNEQVCSTRSSSSSSSHVQARPDEGMVTGKTVFITEHLPAAGGFLLVAREGMKGPPLKDQGQVKLVSSSNPLECMETFLHELERVAREVYEWNRRHSYQTAEADTIASQIFSESSNCHYCDRQFTDTNDKHYDHDHLTGKFKGAACSRCNKLAQLRRRFLPIFFHNLRNYDMHLLFSTALGNMKNWKLSVIPQTSERYMSLRVDFPIAEITLPKGKKKTIFFTLQFLDSFQFLNAV
;
A
#
# COMPACT_ATOMS: atom_id res chain seq x y z
N MET A 1 0.02 30.10 -13.36
CA MET A 1 -0.82 28.88 -13.26
C MET A 1 -1.19 28.65 -11.81
N THR A 2 -2.48 28.54 -11.52
CA THR A 2 -2.97 28.24 -10.17
C THR A 2 -2.67 26.78 -9.81
N PRO A 3 -2.51 26.42 -8.52
CA PRO A 3 -2.36 25.02 -8.08
C PRO A 3 -3.49 24.11 -8.59
N LEU A 4 -4.68 24.69 -8.79
CA LEU A 4 -5.84 24.02 -9.35
C LEU A 4 -5.59 23.54 -10.80
N ALA A 5 -4.94 24.36 -11.64
CA ALA A 5 -4.67 24.01 -13.03
C ALA A 5 -3.64 22.88 -13.16
N LEU A 6 -2.62 22.86 -12.30
CA LEU A 6 -1.62 21.78 -12.24
C LEU A 6 -2.21 20.46 -11.74
N MET A 7 -3.23 20.52 -10.88
CA MET A 7 -3.92 19.32 -10.36
C MET A 7 -5.00 18.80 -11.30
N ILE A 8 -5.72 19.68 -12.01
CA ILE A 8 -6.63 19.27 -13.09
C ILE A 8 -5.84 18.49 -14.15
N GLY A 9 -4.68 18.99 -14.58
CA GLY A 9 -3.80 18.27 -15.49
C GLY A 9 -3.28 16.92 -14.94
N GLY A 10 -3.09 16.81 -13.63
CA GLY A 10 -2.72 15.53 -12.98
C GLY A 10 -3.86 14.51 -12.94
N CYS A 11 -5.09 14.97 -12.70
CA CYS A 11 -6.29 14.13 -12.77
C CYS A 11 -6.60 13.71 -14.21
N GLU A 12 -6.49 14.65 -15.16
CA GLU A 12 -6.58 14.39 -16.60
C GLU A 12 -5.58 13.32 -17.00
N GLY A 13 -4.32 13.42 -16.58
CA GLY A 13 -3.31 12.40 -16.85
C GLY A 13 -3.61 11.02 -16.24
N ILE A 14 -4.27 10.94 -15.07
CA ILE A 14 -4.70 9.65 -14.49
C ILE A 14 -5.88 9.06 -15.27
N ILE A 15 -6.85 9.89 -15.63
CA ILE A 15 -8.03 9.51 -16.43
C ILE A 15 -7.57 9.03 -17.81
N GLU A 16 -6.67 9.77 -18.44
CA GLU A 16 -6.05 9.45 -19.72
C GLU A 16 -5.26 8.14 -19.61
N LYS A 17 -4.47 7.93 -18.55
CA LYS A 17 -3.74 6.68 -18.32
C LYS A 17 -4.66 5.46 -18.13
N MET A 18 -5.83 5.64 -17.51
CA MET A 18 -6.83 4.57 -17.40
C MET A 18 -7.52 4.29 -18.74
N ASN A 19 -7.82 5.32 -19.52
CA ASN A 19 -8.45 5.19 -20.84
C ASN A 19 -7.47 4.72 -21.94
N THR A 20 -6.15 4.89 -21.78
CA THR A 20 -5.12 4.54 -22.78
C THR A 20 -4.54 3.14 -22.63
N ASN A 21 -4.70 2.47 -21.48
CA ASN A 21 -4.12 1.14 -21.22
C ASN A 21 -4.88 -0.03 -21.88
N GLY A 22 -5.58 0.19 -22.99
CA GLY A 22 -6.16 -0.88 -23.82
C GLY A 22 -7.34 -1.66 -23.21
N SER A 23 -7.83 -1.24 -22.04
CA SER A 23 -8.77 -2.04 -21.24
C SER A 23 -10.22 -2.10 -21.69
N GLY A 24 -10.61 -1.29 -22.67
CA GLY A 24 -12.00 -1.18 -23.11
C GLY A 24 -12.93 -0.53 -22.08
N TRP A 25 -12.47 -0.25 -20.86
CA TRP A 25 -13.20 0.50 -19.85
C TRP A 25 -13.11 1.99 -20.15
N VAL A 26 -14.27 2.66 -20.22
CA VAL A 26 -14.37 4.11 -20.35
C VAL A 26 -14.81 4.66 -18.99
N ILE A 27 -14.06 5.61 -18.43
CA ILE A 27 -14.48 6.33 -17.23
C ILE A 27 -15.75 7.13 -17.56
N VAL A 28 -16.90 6.66 -17.07
CA VAL A 28 -18.21 7.30 -17.33
C VAL A 28 -18.38 8.58 -16.51
N ARG A 29 -18.01 8.56 -15.22
CA ARG A 29 -18.03 9.74 -14.34
C ARG A 29 -17.17 9.54 -13.10
N VAL A 30 -16.63 10.63 -12.57
CA VAL A 30 -15.97 10.67 -11.25
C VAL A 30 -16.99 11.14 -10.21
N ASN A 31 -17.42 10.24 -9.31
CA ASN A 31 -18.49 10.55 -8.35
C ASN A 31 -18.05 11.50 -7.23
N CYS A 32 -16.79 11.41 -6.78
CA CYS A 32 -16.21 12.32 -5.79
C CYS A 32 -14.70 12.44 -5.99
N ILE A 33 -14.15 13.60 -5.65
CA ILE A 33 -12.71 13.85 -5.56
C ILE A 33 -12.43 14.41 -4.16
N ASP A 34 -11.76 13.62 -3.32
CA ASP A 34 -11.35 14.07 -1.99
C ASP A 34 -10.04 14.86 -2.10
N LEU A 35 -10.20 16.18 -2.02
CA LEU A 35 -9.11 17.14 -2.13
C LEU A 35 -8.63 17.54 -0.74
N ASN A 36 -7.59 16.87 -0.25
CA ASN A 36 -6.94 17.24 1.00
C ASN A 36 -5.99 18.42 0.77
N ILE A 37 -6.55 19.63 0.78
CA ILE A 37 -5.77 20.87 0.70
C ILE A 37 -5.25 21.20 2.11
N ALA A 38 -3.94 21.07 2.30
CA ALA A 38 -3.28 21.78 3.38
C ALA A 38 -3.10 23.23 2.93
N VAL A 39 -3.77 24.19 3.59
CA VAL A 39 -3.42 25.61 3.46
C VAL A 39 -1.99 25.75 3.96
N GLY A 40 -1.05 25.78 3.03
CA GLY A 40 0.34 25.97 3.34
C GLY A 40 0.46 27.30 4.08
N GLN A 41 0.76 27.24 5.37
CA GLN A 41 1.43 28.36 6.04
C GLN A 41 2.56 28.83 5.12
N ARG A 42 2.94 30.10 5.18
CA ARG A 42 4.07 30.68 4.44
C ARG A 42 5.43 30.10 4.89
N LEU A 43 5.55 28.77 4.97
CA LEU A 43 6.69 28.00 5.47
C LEU A 43 7.99 28.45 4.79
N ARG A 44 7.94 28.79 3.50
CA ARG A 44 9.11 29.26 2.73
C ARG A 44 9.73 30.54 3.29
N PHE A 45 8.97 31.36 4.01
CA PHE A 45 9.42 32.63 4.59
C PHE A 45 9.80 32.52 6.07
N TYR A 46 9.66 31.34 6.67
CA TYR A 46 10.03 31.15 8.06
C TYR A 46 11.53 31.35 8.26
N SER A 47 11.85 32.24 9.20
CA SER A 47 13.20 32.68 9.55
C SER A 47 13.30 32.82 11.07
N GLY A 48 14.52 32.62 11.59
CA GLY A 48 14.76 32.60 13.02
C GLY A 48 15.02 34.01 13.57
N HIS A 49 13.99 34.63 14.14
CA HIS A 49 14.03 35.99 14.70
C HIS A 49 14.18 36.03 16.23
N ALA A 50 14.02 34.88 16.89
CA ALA A 50 13.96 34.82 18.34
C ALA A 50 15.33 35.05 18.99
N SER A 51 15.41 36.09 19.83
CA SER A 51 16.38 36.22 20.92
C SER A 51 15.83 35.59 22.21
N ASN A 52 16.71 35.17 23.12
CA ASN A 52 16.35 34.59 24.43
C ASN A 52 15.32 33.44 24.33
N PHE A 53 15.55 32.50 23.41
CA PHE A 53 14.69 31.34 23.22
C PHE A 53 14.98 30.24 24.25
N GLU A 54 13.95 29.59 24.77
CA GLU A 54 14.10 28.41 25.62
C GLU A 54 13.55 27.15 24.93
N LEU A 55 14.31 26.05 25.03
CA LEU A 55 13.85 24.77 24.49
C LEU A 55 12.66 24.23 25.29
N PRO A 56 11.62 23.71 24.62
CA PRO A 56 10.56 22.95 25.25
C PRO A 56 11.12 21.84 26.17
N PRO A 57 10.53 21.60 27.36
CA PRO A 57 11.05 20.63 28.33
C PRO A 57 11.27 19.22 27.76
N LEU A 58 10.35 18.77 26.90
CA LEU A 58 10.43 17.46 26.24
C LEU A 58 11.66 17.33 25.33
N LEU A 59 12.02 18.40 24.61
CA LEU A 59 13.21 18.44 23.76
C LEU A 59 14.48 18.60 24.60
N LYS A 60 14.44 19.41 25.66
CA LYS A 60 15.56 19.61 26.59
C LYS A 60 15.97 18.30 27.25
N ALA A 61 15.01 17.48 27.67
CA ALA A 61 15.25 16.17 28.28
C ALA A 61 15.98 15.17 27.36
N LYS A 62 15.77 15.28 26.04
CA LYS A 62 16.37 14.37 25.05
C LYS A 62 17.88 14.56 24.90
N LYS A 63 18.43 15.72 25.29
CA LYS A 63 19.84 16.12 25.07
C LYS A 63 20.29 15.91 23.61
N ALA A 64 19.35 16.03 22.67
CA ALA A 64 19.54 15.74 21.25
C ALA A 64 19.63 17.01 20.39
N VAL A 65 19.24 18.15 20.96
CA VAL A 65 19.14 19.45 20.31
C VAL A 65 19.94 20.45 21.12
N ILE A 66 20.72 21.27 20.42
CA ILE A 66 21.42 22.42 20.98
C ILE A 66 20.65 23.68 20.65
N ASN A 67 20.38 24.46 21.69
CA ASN A 67 19.87 25.83 21.60
C ASN A 67 21.07 26.79 21.53
N PRO A 68 21.34 27.41 20.38
CA PRO A 68 22.45 28.36 20.25
C PRO A 68 22.12 29.73 20.86
N PRO A 69 23.13 30.57 21.13
CA PRO A 69 22.90 31.98 21.42
C PRO A 69 22.29 32.69 20.20
N SER A 70 21.55 33.77 20.47
CA SER A 70 20.95 34.59 19.41
C SER A 70 20.72 36.02 19.88
N THR A 71 21.13 36.98 19.05
CA THR A 71 20.78 38.39 19.15
C THR A 71 19.46 38.72 18.45
N GLY A 72 18.84 37.73 17.79
CA GLY A 72 17.56 37.86 17.10
C GLY A 72 17.64 37.69 15.58
N SER A 73 18.82 37.43 14.99
CA SER A 73 18.89 37.14 13.54
C SER A 73 19.99 36.17 13.11
N ASP A 74 20.84 35.78 14.05
CA ASP A 74 22.08 35.02 13.88
C ASP A 74 21.96 33.56 14.34
N CYS A 75 20.83 33.18 14.94
CA CYS A 75 20.60 31.82 15.43
C CYS A 75 20.83 30.73 14.37
N PHE A 76 20.61 31.02 13.08
CA PHE A 76 20.90 30.08 12.00
C PHE A 76 22.38 29.69 11.93
N LEU A 77 23.28 30.68 11.97
CA LEU A 77 24.73 30.45 11.89
C LEU A 77 25.17 29.56 13.06
N TYR A 78 24.82 29.98 14.27
CA TYR A 78 25.21 29.25 15.48
C TYR A 78 24.54 27.88 15.60
N ALA A 79 23.30 27.69 15.12
CA ALA A 79 22.68 26.37 15.03
C ALA A 79 23.46 25.42 14.12
N CYS A 80 23.93 25.92 12.97
CA CYS A 80 24.74 25.13 12.07
C CYS A 80 26.13 24.81 12.66
N LEU A 81 26.79 25.79 13.29
CA LEU A 81 28.07 25.58 13.96
C LEU A 81 27.95 24.59 15.12
N ALA A 82 26.84 24.62 15.87
CA ALA A 82 26.55 23.66 16.93
C ALA A 82 26.51 22.21 16.42
N VAL A 83 26.01 21.99 15.20
CA VAL A 83 26.01 20.65 14.57
C VAL A 83 27.39 20.29 14.04
N LEU A 84 28.07 21.22 13.37
CA LEU A 84 29.36 20.96 12.74
C LEU A 84 30.46 20.65 13.75
N HIS A 85 30.44 21.34 14.89
CA HIS A 85 31.49 21.32 15.93
C HIS A 85 31.05 20.71 17.25
N HIS A 86 29.98 19.90 17.24
CA HIS A 86 29.53 19.17 18.43
C HIS A 86 30.61 18.23 19.03
N GLY A 87 31.71 17.97 18.31
CA GLY A 87 32.89 17.28 18.83
C GLY A 87 33.59 18.01 19.98
N ASP A 88 33.55 19.35 19.98
CA ASP A 88 34.29 20.20 20.90
C ASP A 88 33.73 20.17 22.33
N GLU A 89 34.63 20.12 23.31
CA GLU A 89 34.25 19.99 24.72
C GLU A 89 33.64 21.29 25.28
N ASN A 90 34.18 22.45 24.88
CA ASN A 90 33.68 23.73 25.34
C ASN A 90 32.28 24.00 24.77
N LEU A 91 32.03 23.61 23.51
CA LEU A 91 30.70 23.67 22.90
C LEU A 91 29.67 22.83 23.64
N ARG A 92 30.03 21.62 24.06
CA ARG A 92 29.13 20.75 24.83
C ARG A 92 28.78 21.31 26.20
N LYS A 93 29.73 22.00 26.85
CA LYS A 93 29.54 22.60 28.18
C LYS A 93 28.80 23.93 28.12
N ASN A 94 29.13 24.77 27.14
CA ASN A 94 28.70 26.17 27.05
C ASN A 94 28.06 26.51 25.69
N PRO A 95 27.03 25.79 25.23
CA PRO A 95 26.46 25.97 23.89
C PRO A 95 25.73 27.31 23.70
N GLN A 96 25.39 28.00 24.79
CA GLN A 96 24.63 29.26 24.82
C GLN A 96 25.53 30.51 24.85
N ARG A 97 26.85 30.37 24.74
CA ARG A 97 27.79 31.52 24.78
C ARG A 97 28.33 31.81 23.38
N PHE A 98 28.27 33.07 22.95
CA PHE A 98 28.82 33.50 21.66
C PHE A 98 30.32 33.19 21.52
N SER A 99 31.09 33.42 22.59
CA SER A 99 32.53 33.19 22.61
C SER A 99 32.93 31.72 22.35
N THR A 100 32.02 30.78 22.56
CA THR A 100 32.24 29.36 22.29
C THR A 100 32.41 29.08 20.79
N TYR A 101 31.84 29.92 19.91
CA TYR A 101 31.81 29.69 18.46
C TYR A 101 32.82 30.53 17.67
N LYS A 102 33.58 31.40 18.37
CA LYS A 102 34.42 32.45 17.77
C LYS A 102 35.37 31.94 16.69
N ASP A 103 35.90 30.73 16.86
CA ASP A 103 36.93 30.16 15.99
C ASP A 103 36.35 29.60 14.69
N TRP A 104 35.02 29.45 14.60
CA TRP A 104 34.33 28.77 13.49
C TRP A 104 33.35 29.68 12.74
N LEU A 105 33.32 30.98 13.02
CA LEU A 105 32.38 31.91 12.39
C LEU A 105 32.47 31.91 10.85
N ASN A 106 33.64 31.57 10.29
CA ASN A 106 33.89 31.53 8.85
C ASN A 106 33.64 30.15 8.20
N ASP A 107 33.25 29.13 8.96
CA ASP A 107 33.03 27.77 8.43
C ASP A 107 31.76 27.65 7.59
N ILE A 108 30.90 28.68 7.63
CA ILE A 108 29.69 28.78 6.84
C ILE A 108 29.70 30.11 6.11
N ASN A 109 29.76 30.03 4.79
CA ASN A 109 29.71 31.19 3.93
C ASN A 109 28.26 31.69 3.80
N LEU A 110 27.98 32.85 4.41
CA LEU A 110 26.71 33.58 4.31
C LEU A 110 26.84 34.90 3.52
N SER A 111 27.91 35.07 2.73
CA SER A 111 28.13 36.29 1.95
C SER A 111 26.97 36.55 0.98
N GLY A 112 26.35 37.72 1.10
CA GLY A 112 25.21 38.12 0.27
C GLY A 112 23.88 37.43 0.61
N ILE A 113 23.79 36.76 1.77
CA ILE A 113 22.54 36.25 2.35
C ILE A 113 21.99 37.32 3.30
N SER A 114 20.72 37.70 3.14
CA SER A 114 20.08 38.62 4.09
C SER A 114 19.71 37.88 5.37
N LEU A 115 20.13 38.43 6.51
CA LEU A 115 19.71 37.96 7.82
C LEU A 115 18.37 38.59 8.22
N PRO A 116 17.50 37.87 8.97
CA PRO A 116 17.67 36.48 9.41
C PRO A 116 17.45 35.47 8.30
N VAL A 117 18.17 34.34 8.39
CA VAL A 117 18.10 33.30 7.36
C VAL A 117 16.73 32.62 7.35
N GLY A 118 16.08 32.72 6.18
CA GLY A 118 14.82 32.06 5.88
C GLY A 118 14.97 30.71 5.18
N LEU A 119 13.93 29.88 5.25
CA LEU A 119 13.90 28.59 4.55
C LEU A 119 14.10 28.70 3.03
N ASN A 120 13.61 29.77 2.41
CA ASN A 120 13.80 30.08 0.99
C ASN A 120 15.26 30.31 0.58
N GLN A 121 16.14 30.70 1.50
CA GLN A 121 17.54 31.01 1.22
C GLN A 121 18.47 29.79 1.31
N LEU A 122 18.00 28.67 1.89
CA LEU A 122 18.84 27.48 2.09
C LEU A 122 19.45 26.93 0.79
N ASN A 123 18.70 26.97 -0.31
CA ASN A 123 19.24 26.54 -1.62
C ASN A 123 20.45 27.39 -2.04
N ARG A 124 20.42 28.71 -1.79
CA ARG A 124 21.53 29.61 -2.09
C ARG A 124 22.71 29.38 -1.15
N ILE A 125 22.44 29.13 0.13
CA ILE A 125 23.49 28.80 1.11
C ILE A 125 24.19 27.49 0.74
N GLU A 126 23.47 26.47 0.25
CA GLU A 126 24.06 25.22 -0.23
C GLU A 126 24.93 25.38 -1.48
N LEU A 127 24.65 26.37 -2.32
CA LEU A 127 25.51 26.72 -3.45
C LEU A 127 26.81 27.39 -2.98
N LEU A 128 26.74 28.26 -1.96
CA LEU A 128 27.91 28.89 -1.35
C LEU A 128 28.76 27.90 -0.54
N ASN A 129 28.15 26.82 -0.05
CA ASN A 129 28.78 25.82 0.83
C ASN A 129 28.69 24.43 0.20
N PRO A 130 29.51 24.13 -0.83
CA PRO A 130 29.38 22.90 -1.64
C PRO A 130 29.64 21.59 -0.86
N ARG A 131 30.21 21.66 0.35
CA ARG A 131 30.42 20.50 1.24
C ARG A 131 29.23 20.20 2.15
N LEU A 132 28.25 21.10 2.23
CA LEU A 132 27.14 21.04 3.18
C LEU A 132 25.80 20.92 2.46
N CYS A 133 24.86 20.27 3.13
CA CYS A 133 23.44 20.31 2.81
C CYS A 133 22.60 20.32 4.09
N PHE A 134 21.39 20.87 4.04
CA PHE A 134 20.58 21.11 5.24
C PHE A 134 19.28 20.32 5.22
N VAL A 135 19.04 19.52 6.27
CA VAL A 135 17.72 18.95 6.54
C VAL A 135 17.12 19.73 7.70
N VAL A 136 15.90 20.24 7.50
CA VAL A 136 15.18 21.00 8.51
C VAL A 136 13.99 20.20 9.00
N PHE A 137 13.86 20.12 10.32
CA PHE A 137 12.71 19.55 11.00
C PHE A 137 11.90 20.64 11.69
N SER A 138 10.64 20.33 11.96
CA SER A 138 9.80 21.01 12.93
C SER A 138 9.43 20.06 14.06
N TRP A 139 8.98 20.60 15.18
CA TRP A 139 8.49 19.80 16.30
C TRP A 139 7.23 20.41 16.91
N SER A 140 6.29 19.56 17.29
CA SER A 140 5.17 19.92 18.15
C SER A 140 4.92 18.83 19.20
N SER A 141 4.32 19.21 20.33
CA SER A 141 3.98 18.26 21.39
C SER A 141 2.98 17.18 20.94
N SER A 142 2.11 17.49 19.97
CA SER A 142 1.10 16.56 19.45
C SER A 142 1.63 15.62 18.37
N ASN A 143 2.42 16.14 17.42
CA ASN A 143 2.81 15.42 16.21
C ASN A 143 4.26 14.92 16.27
N GLY A 144 5.02 15.27 17.31
CA GLY A 144 6.42 14.93 17.42
C GLY A 144 7.27 15.67 16.39
N VAL A 145 8.30 15.01 15.88
CA VAL A 145 9.23 15.56 14.89
C VAL A 145 8.69 15.32 13.48
N SER A 146 8.66 16.37 12.66
CA SER A 146 8.24 16.32 11.25
C SER A 146 9.32 16.90 10.35
N VAL A 147 9.48 16.36 9.15
CA VAL A 147 10.39 16.93 8.14
C VAL A 147 9.77 18.21 7.57
N LEU A 148 10.50 19.31 7.64
CA LEU A 148 10.07 20.62 7.12
C LEU A 148 10.73 20.92 5.76
N ARG A 149 11.99 20.55 5.58
CA ARG A 149 12.73 20.75 4.31
C ARG A 149 13.81 19.70 4.13
N GLN A 150 13.95 19.21 2.91
CA GLN A 150 15.07 18.35 2.47
C GLN A 150 15.91 19.06 1.42
N PRO A 151 17.22 18.77 1.34
CA PRO A 151 18.04 19.20 0.22
C PRO A 151 17.60 18.51 -1.07
N ARG A 152 17.95 19.10 -2.22
CA ARG A 152 17.75 18.43 -3.52
C ARG A 152 18.59 17.14 -3.58
N VAL A 153 18.08 16.11 -4.25
CA VAL A 153 18.72 14.79 -4.34
C VAL A 153 20.15 14.90 -4.89
N GLU A 154 20.31 15.67 -5.97
CA GLU A 154 21.59 15.99 -6.62
C GLU A 154 22.63 16.63 -5.68
N VAL A 155 22.16 17.31 -4.63
CA VAL A 155 22.99 18.04 -3.68
C VAL A 155 23.42 17.16 -2.51
N ALA A 156 22.63 16.14 -2.16
CA ALA A 156 22.79 15.45 -0.89
C ALA A 156 23.65 14.18 -0.97
N CYS A 157 23.78 13.57 -2.15
CA CYS A 157 24.77 12.52 -2.38
C CYS A 157 26.17 13.14 -2.16
N SER A 158 26.98 12.57 -1.26
CA SER A 158 28.35 13.00 -0.91
C SER A 158 28.56 14.30 -0.11
N ARG A 159 27.51 14.99 0.39
CA ARG A 159 27.68 16.17 1.28
C ARG A 159 27.44 15.83 2.75
N LYS A 160 28.08 16.60 3.66
CA LYS A 160 27.81 16.50 5.10
C LYS A 160 26.44 17.13 5.38
N VAL A 161 25.55 16.36 5.99
CA VAL A 161 24.20 16.83 6.33
C VAL A 161 24.23 17.58 7.65
N VAL A 162 23.75 18.82 7.63
CA VAL A 162 23.50 19.65 8.81
C VAL A 162 22.02 19.52 9.18
N LEU A 163 21.75 18.99 10.36
CA LEU A 163 20.39 18.76 10.86
C LEU A 163 19.94 19.94 11.70
N LEU A 164 18.90 20.63 11.26
CA LEU A 164 18.36 21.81 11.93
C LEU A 164 16.93 21.57 12.41
N LEU A 165 16.56 22.24 13.49
CA LEU A 165 15.20 22.26 14.01
C LEU A 165 14.71 23.72 14.04
N LEU A 166 13.56 23.99 13.45
CA LEU A 166 12.93 25.30 13.47
C LEU A 166 11.74 25.28 14.44
N LEU A 167 11.84 26.03 15.54
CA LEU A 167 10.87 26.05 16.63
C LEU A 167 10.18 27.40 16.74
N ASN A 168 8.93 27.42 17.21
CA ASN A 168 8.23 28.65 17.56
C ASN A 168 8.56 29.05 19.00
N LYS A 169 8.79 30.34 19.25
CA LYS A 169 8.98 30.91 20.59
C LYS A 169 7.66 30.99 21.38
N SER A 170 6.58 31.36 20.71
CA SER A 170 5.24 31.50 21.31
C SER A 170 4.30 30.37 20.86
N ALA A 171 3.37 30.00 21.74
CA ALA A 171 2.27 29.09 21.42
C ALA A 171 1.15 29.78 20.61
N ASN A 172 1.14 31.12 20.57
CA ASN A 172 0.25 31.90 19.71
C ASN A 172 0.71 31.81 18.25
N LYS A 173 -0.22 31.47 17.36
CA LYS A 173 0.04 31.27 15.92
C LYS A 173 0.29 32.57 15.14
N ASP A 174 0.03 33.72 15.77
CA ASP A 174 0.08 35.04 15.13
C ASP A 174 1.43 35.76 15.30
N GLU A 175 2.33 35.25 16.15
CA GLU A 175 3.71 35.75 16.28
C GLU A 175 4.68 34.87 15.47
N GLU A 176 5.32 35.44 14.45
CA GLU A 176 6.27 34.74 13.56
C GLU A 176 7.66 34.52 14.19
N ASP A 177 7.79 34.64 15.52
CA ASP A 177 9.07 34.51 16.22
C ASP A 177 9.50 33.05 16.32
N LYS A 178 10.35 32.65 15.37
CA LYS A 178 10.96 31.32 15.32
C LYS A 178 12.42 31.35 15.75
N HIS A 179 12.95 30.19 16.10
CA HIS A 179 14.34 30.00 16.48
C HIS A 179 14.94 28.77 15.79
N TRP A 180 16.16 28.93 15.27
CA TRP A 180 16.95 27.84 14.71
C TRP A 180 17.72 27.14 15.82
N CYS A 181 17.56 25.82 15.92
CA CYS A 181 18.34 24.95 16.80
C CYS A 181 19.13 23.90 15.99
N GLY A 182 20.25 23.44 16.53
CA GLY A 182 21.05 22.38 15.92
C GLY A 182 20.66 20.99 16.46
N ILE A 183 20.43 20.00 15.60
CA ILE A 183 20.19 18.61 16.02
C ILE A 183 21.52 17.87 15.99
N VAL A 184 22.01 17.48 17.18
CA VAL A 184 23.31 16.80 17.34
C VAL A 184 23.19 15.28 17.42
N SER A 185 21.98 14.76 17.62
CA SER A 185 21.72 13.31 17.54
C SER A 185 20.27 13.04 17.19
N LEU A 186 20.02 12.67 15.93
CA LEU A 186 18.69 12.30 15.47
C LEU A 186 18.16 11.05 16.19
N ASP A 187 19.05 10.08 16.46
CA ASP A 187 18.71 8.86 17.17
C ASP A 187 18.16 9.15 18.57
N ARG A 188 18.82 10.02 19.34
CA ARG A 188 18.33 10.42 20.67
C ARG A 188 17.01 11.17 20.57
N LEU A 189 16.85 11.99 19.53
CA LEU A 189 15.64 12.79 19.33
C LEU A 189 14.41 11.89 19.07
N LEU A 190 14.54 10.87 18.22
CA LEU A 190 13.43 10.05 17.74
C LEU A 190 13.18 8.77 18.55
N ASN A 191 14.19 8.27 19.30
CA ASN A 191 13.98 7.15 20.21
C ASN A 191 13.15 7.62 21.41
N SER A 192 11.82 7.47 21.33
CA SER A 192 10.88 7.96 22.35
C SER A 192 9.64 7.07 22.56
N LYS A 193 9.54 5.90 21.92
CA LYS A 193 8.39 4.98 22.07
C LYS A 193 8.79 3.69 22.79
N SER A 194 7.91 3.18 23.65
CA SER A 194 8.04 1.85 24.25
C SER A 194 8.25 0.79 23.17
N GLY A 195 9.37 0.07 23.24
CA GLY A 195 9.71 -1.03 22.33
C GLY A 195 10.72 -0.72 21.21
N LEU A 196 11.15 0.53 21.04
CA LEU A 196 12.18 0.92 20.06
C LEU A 196 13.35 1.63 20.76
N TYR A 197 14.25 0.85 21.33
CA TYR A 197 15.49 1.33 21.95
C TYR A 197 16.68 1.10 21.01
N HIS A 198 17.65 2.01 21.04
CA HIS A 198 18.92 1.92 20.29
C HIS A 198 18.79 1.82 18.75
N ARG A 199 17.71 2.37 18.18
CA ARG A 199 17.55 2.42 16.72
C ARG A 199 18.37 3.57 16.13
N LYS A 200 18.85 3.33 14.90
CA LYS A 200 19.51 4.31 14.03
C LYS A 200 18.51 4.88 13.04
N TRP A 201 18.44 6.19 12.88
CA TRP A 201 17.41 6.84 12.08
C TRP A 201 17.98 7.52 10.85
N CYS A 202 17.33 7.31 9.70
CA CYS A 202 17.64 8.07 8.50
C CYS A 202 17.06 9.49 8.59
N GLU A 203 17.90 10.48 8.37
CA GLU A 203 17.57 11.90 8.37
C GLU A 203 16.66 12.32 7.22
N ARG A 204 16.61 11.53 6.14
CA ARG A 204 15.74 11.80 4.99
C ARG A 204 14.36 11.18 5.18
N CYS A 205 14.27 9.85 5.24
CA CYS A 205 12.98 9.16 5.23
C CYS A 205 12.40 8.85 6.62
N LEU A 206 13.14 9.14 7.70
CA LEU A 206 12.78 8.79 9.07
C LEU A 206 12.52 7.28 9.30
N SER A 207 13.09 6.40 8.46
CA SER A 207 13.09 4.96 8.72
C SER A 207 14.11 4.59 9.80
N SER A 208 13.79 3.57 10.59
CA SER A 208 14.64 3.11 11.70
C SER A 208 15.37 1.80 11.37
N PHE A 209 16.62 1.70 11.78
CA PHE A 209 17.53 0.59 11.51
C PHE A 209 18.15 0.08 12.81
N VAL A 210 18.60 -1.18 12.78
CA VAL A 210 19.21 -1.84 13.96
C VAL A 210 20.68 -1.43 14.14
N THR A 211 21.39 -1.17 13.04
CA THR A 211 22.85 -0.92 13.04
C THR A 211 23.22 0.24 12.12
N ASP A 212 24.35 0.90 12.38
CA ASP A 212 24.88 1.99 11.54
C ASP A 212 25.21 1.51 10.12
N GLN A 213 25.63 0.26 9.97
CA GLN A 213 25.89 -0.35 8.66
C GLN A 213 24.61 -0.40 7.81
N LYS A 214 23.50 -0.89 8.36
CA LYS A 214 22.21 -0.95 7.64
C LYS A 214 21.67 0.44 7.32
N LEU A 215 21.86 1.40 8.22
CA LEU A 215 21.54 2.79 7.94
C LEU A 215 22.40 3.32 6.79
N SER A 216 23.69 3.03 6.75
CA SER A 216 24.60 3.50 5.70
C SER A 216 24.23 2.93 4.32
N GLU A 217 23.99 1.62 4.25
CA GLU A 217 23.50 0.95 3.03
C GLU A 217 22.19 1.57 2.53
N HIS A 218 21.26 1.84 3.45
CA HIS A 218 20.01 2.51 3.11
C HIS A 218 20.25 3.96 2.67
N ARG A 219 21.10 4.71 3.37
CA ARG A 219 21.35 6.14 3.16
C ARG A 219 21.87 6.40 1.75
N GLU A 220 22.77 5.56 1.24
CA GLU A 220 23.26 5.66 -0.14
C GLU A 220 22.11 5.58 -1.16
N GLN A 221 21.24 4.58 -1.03
CA GLN A 221 20.09 4.41 -1.91
C GLN A 221 19.05 5.52 -1.70
N CYS A 222 18.79 5.84 -0.43
CA CYS A 222 17.81 6.84 -0.01
C CYS A 222 18.17 8.22 -0.53
N TYR A 223 19.44 8.55 -0.78
CA TYR A 223 19.86 9.82 -1.40
C TYR A 223 20.16 9.72 -2.90
N ARG A 224 20.08 8.54 -3.51
CA ARG A 224 20.32 8.33 -4.96
C ARG A 224 19.03 8.40 -5.79
N SER A 225 17.88 7.99 -5.25
CA SER A 225 16.58 8.08 -5.93
C SER A 225 15.66 9.13 -5.30
N ASN A 226 14.85 9.81 -6.12
CA ASN A 226 13.78 10.70 -5.64
C ASN A 226 12.53 9.92 -5.21
N GLU A 227 12.45 8.65 -5.58
CA GLU A 227 11.43 7.70 -5.16
C GLU A 227 11.89 7.03 -3.88
N PHE A 228 10.99 6.88 -2.90
CA PHE A 228 11.21 6.06 -1.72
C PHE A 228 11.47 4.63 -2.20
N ALA A 229 12.74 4.28 -2.40
CA ALA A 229 13.10 2.98 -2.93
C ALA A 229 12.75 1.93 -1.87
N VAL A 230 11.59 1.32 -2.03
CA VAL A 230 11.32 0.01 -1.45
C VAL A 230 12.34 -0.89 -2.14
N LYS A 231 13.33 -1.38 -1.38
CA LYS A 231 14.26 -2.39 -1.88
C LYS A 231 13.47 -3.67 -2.08
N GLU A 232 12.85 -3.80 -3.25
CA GLU A 232 12.20 -5.02 -3.67
C GLU A 232 13.28 -6.10 -3.71
N ARG A 233 13.20 -7.04 -2.77
CA ARG A 233 14.11 -8.17 -2.75
C ARG A 233 13.67 -9.11 -3.85
N VAL A 234 14.23 -8.90 -5.04
CA VAL A 234 14.12 -9.87 -6.12
C VAL A 234 14.74 -11.19 -5.64
N PRO A 235 14.08 -12.33 -5.83
CA PRO A 235 14.66 -13.61 -5.44
C PRO A 235 16.00 -13.83 -6.15
N THR A 236 16.96 -14.47 -5.49
CA THR A 236 18.22 -14.88 -6.12
C THR A 236 17.96 -15.89 -7.24
N GLU A 237 18.90 -16.12 -8.16
CA GLU A 237 18.73 -17.16 -9.22
C GLU A 237 18.33 -18.53 -8.66
N LYS A 238 18.82 -18.88 -7.46
CA LYS A 238 18.46 -20.13 -6.76
C LYS A 238 17.04 -20.14 -6.15
N ARG A 239 16.37 -18.99 -6.10
CA ARG A 239 15.02 -18.77 -5.55
C ARG A 239 14.09 -18.05 -6.53
N SER A 240 14.51 -17.89 -7.79
CA SER A 240 13.75 -17.20 -8.85
C SER A 240 12.50 -17.98 -9.24
N VAL A 241 12.49 -19.28 -8.99
CA VAL A 241 11.34 -20.16 -9.17
C VAL A 241 10.74 -20.48 -7.81
N LEU A 242 9.52 -20.01 -7.57
CA LEU A 242 8.71 -20.39 -6.42
C LEU A 242 7.81 -21.56 -6.84
N SER A 243 8.11 -22.75 -6.34
CA SER A 243 7.22 -23.92 -6.45
C SER A 243 6.40 -24.07 -5.18
N PHE A 244 5.10 -24.35 -5.30
CA PHE A 244 4.28 -24.71 -4.15
C PHE A 244 4.65 -26.13 -3.70
N GLN A 245 5.49 -26.24 -2.66
CA GLN A 245 5.94 -27.51 -2.10
C GLN A 245 5.10 -27.91 -0.88
N ASN A 246 5.03 -29.21 -0.60
CA ASN A 246 4.29 -29.79 0.54
C ASN A 246 2.77 -29.62 0.46
N TYR A 247 2.17 -29.89 -0.70
CA TYR A 247 0.71 -29.89 -0.91
C TYR A 247 -0.05 -30.71 0.16
N PHE A 248 0.54 -31.82 0.60
CA PHE A 248 -0.01 -32.70 1.64
C PHE A 248 -0.16 -32.03 3.03
N LYS A 249 0.49 -30.88 3.26
CA LYS A 249 0.35 -30.09 4.51
C LYS A 249 -0.82 -29.09 4.44
N THR A 250 -1.49 -28.98 3.29
CA THR A 250 -2.66 -28.09 3.15
C THR A 250 -3.88 -28.68 3.87
N ILE A 251 -4.81 -27.81 4.24
CA ILE A 251 -6.08 -28.22 4.87
C ILE A 251 -7.16 -28.05 3.81
N GLU A 252 -7.74 -29.16 3.40
CA GLU A 252 -8.85 -29.18 2.45
C GLU A 252 -10.08 -28.44 3.03
N ALA A 253 -10.75 -27.67 2.18
CA ALA A 253 -12.00 -27.03 2.56
C ALA A 253 -13.10 -28.11 2.72
N PRO A 254 -14.05 -27.95 3.67
CA PRO A 254 -15.14 -28.90 3.83
C PRO A 254 -16.04 -29.01 2.57
N PHE A 255 -16.20 -27.89 1.87
CA PHE A 255 -16.98 -27.78 0.66
C PHE A 255 -16.23 -26.93 -0.37
N ALA A 256 -16.50 -27.18 -1.64
CA ALA A 256 -16.07 -26.37 -2.77
C ALA A 256 -17.22 -26.23 -3.76
N ILE A 257 -17.26 -25.10 -4.47
CA ILE A 257 -18.19 -24.89 -5.58
C ILE A 257 -17.40 -24.94 -6.88
N TYR A 258 -17.93 -25.61 -7.90
CA TYR A 258 -17.48 -25.50 -9.28
C TYR A 258 -18.56 -24.78 -10.07
N ALA A 259 -18.22 -23.68 -10.73
CA ALA A 259 -19.17 -22.79 -11.34
C ALA A 259 -18.75 -22.42 -12.77
N ASP A 260 -19.76 -22.03 -13.55
CA ASP A 260 -19.61 -21.61 -14.94
C ASP A 260 -20.67 -20.55 -15.29
N ILE A 261 -20.38 -19.65 -16.22
CA ILE A 261 -21.31 -18.60 -16.68
C ILE A 261 -21.37 -18.60 -18.20
N GLU A 262 -22.59 -18.63 -18.72
CA GLU A 262 -22.87 -18.54 -20.14
C GLU A 262 -23.38 -17.16 -20.50
N ALA A 263 -22.94 -16.63 -21.64
CA ALA A 263 -23.34 -15.31 -22.11
C ALA A 263 -23.60 -15.31 -23.62
N PHE A 264 -24.52 -14.43 -24.04
CA PHE A 264 -24.79 -14.16 -25.45
C PHE A 264 -23.85 -13.08 -25.99
N ASN A 265 -23.52 -13.19 -27.27
CA ASN A 265 -22.86 -12.13 -28.01
C ASN A 265 -23.91 -11.19 -28.58
N SER A 266 -24.01 -10.00 -28.00
CA SER A 266 -24.87 -8.95 -28.52
C SER A 266 -24.04 -7.91 -29.26
N PRO A 267 -24.55 -7.35 -30.37
CA PRO A 267 -23.87 -6.23 -31.00
C PRO A 267 -23.83 -5.02 -30.06
N LEU A 268 -22.71 -4.30 -30.01
CA LEU A 268 -22.58 -3.11 -29.16
C LEU A 268 -23.67 -2.07 -29.46
N GLY A 269 -24.18 -1.40 -28.43
CA GLY A 269 -25.20 -0.36 -28.58
C GLY A 269 -24.77 0.81 -29.48
N PRO A 270 -25.70 1.57 -30.08
CA PRO A 270 -25.42 2.62 -31.07
C PRO A 270 -24.44 3.67 -30.54
N HIS A 271 -24.61 4.10 -29.29
CA HIS A 271 -23.76 5.11 -28.67
C HIS A 271 -22.32 4.63 -28.48
N THR A 272 -22.13 3.37 -28.07
CA THR A 272 -20.79 2.77 -27.89
C THR A 272 -20.12 2.53 -29.24
N ARG A 273 -20.91 2.21 -30.27
CA ARG A 273 -20.43 2.12 -31.67
C ARG A 273 -19.99 3.48 -32.20
N GLU A 274 -20.75 4.55 -31.99
CA GLU A 274 -20.40 5.91 -32.43
C GLU A 274 -19.09 6.40 -31.80
N VAL A 275 -18.90 6.18 -30.50
CA VAL A 275 -17.64 6.53 -29.79
C VAL A 275 -16.44 5.73 -30.31
N MET A 276 -16.65 4.47 -30.72
CA MET A 276 -15.59 3.66 -31.34
C MET A 276 -15.33 4.05 -32.80
N HIS A 277 -16.38 4.36 -33.57
CA HIS A 277 -16.27 4.76 -34.98
C HIS A 277 -15.56 6.11 -35.13
N GLN A 278 -15.89 7.11 -34.30
CA GLN A 278 -15.20 8.41 -34.30
C GLN A 278 -13.68 8.26 -34.11
N LYS A 279 -13.26 7.34 -33.23
CA LYS A 279 -11.84 7.05 -32.99
C LYS A 279 -11.14 6.33 -34.14
N VAL A 280 -11.87 5.57 -34.95
CA VAL A 280 -11.33 4.90 -36.14
C VAL A 280 -11.20 5.88 -37.31
N GLU A 281 -12.19 6.77 -37.49
CA GLU A 281 -12.15 7.81 -38.53
C GLU A 281 -11.04 8.84 -38.28
N GLU A 282 -10.81 9.26 -37.03
CA GLU A 282 -9.67 10.13 -36.67
C GLU A 282 -8.30 9.48 -36.96
N MET A 283 -8.23 8.14 -36.98
CA MET A 283 -7.02 7.38 -37.34
C MET A 283 -6.74 7.43 -38.85
N GLU A 284 -7.77 7.31 -39.70
CA GLU A 284 -7.61 7.27 -41.17
C GLU A 284 -7.28 8.64 -41.78
N VAL A 285 -7.65 9.75 -41.11
CA VAL A 285 -7.35 11.11 -41.58
C VAL A 285 -5.86 11.49 -41.38
N SER A 286 -5.18 10.90 -40.39
CA SER A 286 -3.80 11.25 -40.04
C SER A 286 -2.72 10.74 -41.01
N ASP A 287 -3.03 9.72 -41.82
CA ASP A 287 -2.08 9.15 -42.79
C ASP A 287 -2.01 9.93 -44.12
N ASN A 288 -2.88 10.93 -44.33
CA ASN A 288 -3.01 11.65 -45.61
C ASN A 288 -2.43 13.08 -45.64
N GLU A 289 -1.94 13.62 -44.52
CA GLU A 289 -1.34 14.96 -44.47
C GLU A 289 0.17 14.95 -44.15
N GLN A 290 0.97 14.42 -45.08
CA GLN A 290 2.41 14.69 -45.07
C GLN A 290 2.99 14.88 -46.48
N VAL A 291 2.54 15.93 -47.19
CA VAL A 291 3.22 16.42 -48.40
C VAL A 291 3.27 17.97 -48.44
N CYS A 292 4.49 18.49 -48.29
CA CYS A 292 5.06 19.73 -48.85
C CYS A 292 4.75 21.16 -48.31
N SER A 293 5.84 21.76 -47.79
CA SER A 293 6.51 22.99 -48.28
C SER A 293 6.15 24.41 -47.78
N THR A 294 7.13 25.00 -47.07
CA THR A 294 7.70 26.38 -47.06
C THR A 294 7.00 27.57 -47.75
N ARG A 295 6.76 28.69 -47.02
CA ARG A 295 7.38 30.06 -47.14
C ARG A 295 6.54 31.23 -46.53
N SER A 296 7.25 32.10 -45.80
CA SER A 296 7.16 33.58 -45.61
C SER A 296 5.84 34.37 -45.34
N SER A 297 6.00 35.27 -44.34
CA SER A 297 5.56 36.69 -44.21
C SER A 297 4.18 37.11 -43.66
N SER A 298 4.29 38.03 -42.69
CA SER A 298 3.48 39.24 -42.36
C SER A 298 2.09 39.16 -41.69
N SER A 299 2.04 39.96 -40.60
CA SER A 299 0.97 40.86 -40.11
C SER A 299 -0.32 40.37 -39.45
N SER A 300 -0.57 41.03 -38.30
CA SER A 300 -1.83 41.50 -37.71
C SER A 300 -2.79 40.56 -36.98
N SER A 301 -3.15 41.03 -35.78
CA SER A 301 -4.13 40.63 -34.77
C SER A 301 -5.42 39.93 -35.24
N SER A 302 -5.88 38.92 -34.49
CA SER A 302 -6.98 39.01 -33.51
C SER A 302 -7.46 37.63 -33.01
N HIS A 303 -7.95 37.64 -31.76
CA HIS A 303 -8.80 36.68 -31.02
C HIS A 303 -8.85 35.15 -31.30
N VAL A 304 -8.56 34.41 -30.20
CA VAL A 304 -9.26 33.25 -29.60
C VAL A 304 -9.63 32.05 -30.51
N GLN A 305 -8.99 30.90 -30.28
CA GLN A 305 -9.66 29.64 -29.91
C GLN A 305 -8.65 28.53 -29.57
N ALA A 306 -9.10 27.61 -28.72
CA ALA A 306 -8.36 26.48 -28.16
C ALA A 306 -7.78 25.54 -29.23
N ARG A 307 -6.61 24.95 -28.93
CA ARG A 307 -6.13 23.75 -29.61
C ARG A 307 -6.26 22.56 -28.65
N PRO A 308 -6.99 21.50 -29.04
CA PRO A 308 -6.84 20.20 -28.44
C PRO A 308 -5.65 19.46 -29.08
N ASP A 309 -5.29 18.35 -28.44
CA ASP A 309 -4.51 17.22 -28.95
C ASP A 309 -2.98 17.30 -28.89
N GLU A 310 -2.42 16.32 -28.19
CA GLU A 310 -1.70 15.21 -28.82
C GLU A 310 -1.56 14.06 -27.80
N GLY A 311 -2.38 13.01 -27.96
CA GLY A 311 -2.33 11.77 -27.19
C GLY A 311 -2.40 10.57 -28.13
N MET A 312 -1.25 9.94 -28.38
CA MET A 312 -1.03 8.85 -29.34
C MET A 312 -1.49 7.48 -28.79
N VAL A 313 -2.15 6.67 -29.63
CA VAL A 313 -2.81 5.40 -29.30
C VAL A 313 -1.95 4.17 -29.61
N THR A 314 -2.10 3.09 -28.82
CA THR A 314 -1.63 1.74 -29.18
C THR A 314 -2.81 0.77 -29.38
N GLY A 315 -2.97 0.18 -30.59
CA GLY A 315 -3.58 -1.15 -30.82
C GLY A 315 -4.88 -1.22 -31.65
N LYS A 316 -4.83 -1.91 -32.80
CA LYS A 316 -5.85 -2.07 -33.88
C LYS A 316 -7.05 -3.00 -33.58
N THR A 317 -7.59 -3.06 -32.37
CA THR A 317 -8.71 -3.99 -32.05
C THR A 317 -10.02 -3.22 -31.83
N VAL A 318 -10.96 -3.31 -32.78
CA VAL A 318 -12.32 -2.79 -32.62
C VAL A 318 -13.20 -3.89 -32.01
N PHE A 319 -13.73 -3.67 -30.81
CA PHE A 319 -14.75 -4.56 -30.24
C PHE A 319 -16.06 -4.31 -30.98
N ILE A 320 -16.72 -5.37 -31.44
CA ILE A 320 -17.96 -5.28 -32.25
C ILE A 320 -19.17 -5.79 -31.45
N THR A 321 -18.91 -6.61 -30.43
CA THR A 321 -19.91 -7.30 -29.62
C THR A 321 -19.61 -7.17 -28.14
N GLU A 322 -20.66 -7.10 -27.32
CA GLU A 322 -20.61 -7.25 -25.87
C GLU A 322 -21.13 -8.64 -25.45
N HIS A 323 -20.58 -9.17 -24.36
CA HIS A 323 -21.01 -10.42 -23.76
C HIS A 323 -22.06 -10.13 -22.68
N LEU A 324 -23.29 -10.61 -22.89
CA LEU A 324 -24.40 -10.44 -21.98
C LEU A 324 -24.68 -11.75 -21.23
N PRO A 325 -24.50 -11.81 -19.91
CA PRO A 325 -24.82 -13.01 -19.13
C PRO A 325 -26.24 -13.49 -19.37
N ALA A 326 -26.36 -14.80 -19.62
CA ALA A 326 -27.61 -15.47 -19.94
C ALA A 326 -27.96 -16.52 -18.88
N ALA A 327 -26.95 -17.23 -18.38
CA ALA A 327 -27.09 -18.21 -17.34
C ALA A 327 -25.83 -18.30 -16.47
N GLY A 328 -25.99 -18.66 -15.21
CA GLY A 328 -24.93 -19.05 -14.29
C GLY A 328 -25.26 -20.39 -13.67
N GLY A 329 -24.30 -21.31 -13.69
CA GLY A 329 -24.43 -22.65 -13.14
C GLY A 329 -23.39 -22.90 -12.05
N PHE A 330 -23.74 -23.67 -11.03
CA PHE A 330 -22.76 -24.18 -10.09
C PHE A 330 -23.11 -25.53 -9.47
N LEU A 331 -22.08 -26.28 -9.09
CA LEU A 331 -22.14 -27.56 -8.40
C LEU A 331 -21.45 -27.44 -7.04
N LEU A 332 -22.18 -27.74 -5.97
CA LEU A 332 -21.63 -27.84 -4.62
C LEU A 332 -21.09 -29.26 -4.38
N VAL A 333 -19.79 -29.35 -4.12
CA VAL A 333 -19.09 -30.60 -3.82
C VAL A 333 -18.62 -30.57 -2.37
N ALA A 334 -18.92 -31.64 -1.64
CA ALA A 334 -18.49 -31.83 -0.27
C ALA A 334 -17.27 -32.75 -0.25
N ARG A 335 -16.37 -32.54 0.72
CA ARG A 335 -15.22 -33.42 0.93
C ARG A 335 -15.68 -34.84 1.29
N GLU A 336 -14.97 -35.84 0.79
CA GLU A 336 -15.27 -37.23 1.11
C GLU A 336 -14.99 -37.59 2.58
N GLY A 337 -15.76 -38.53 3.12
CA GLY A 337 -15.55 -39.07 4.46
C GLY A 337 -15.96 -38.18 5.64
N MET A 338 -16.60 -37.04 5.40
CA MET A 338 -17.14 -36.20 6.46
C MET A 338 -18.24 -36.92 7.25
N LYS A 339 -18.23 -36.79 8.59
CA LYS A 339 -19.23 -37.43 9.46
C LYS A 339 -20.58 -36.70 9.52
N GLY A 340 -20.64 -35.43 9.15
CA GLY A 340 -21.88 -34.66 9.17
C GLY A 340 -22.80 -35.02 7.99
N PRO A 341 -24.11 -34.71 8.08
CA PRO A 341 -25.06 -35.00 7.00
C PRO A 341 -24.74 -34.20 5.73
N PRO A 342 -25.05 -34.69 4.52
CA PRO A 342 -24.87 -33.91 3.30
C PRO A 342 -25.75 -32.65 3.30
N LEU A 343 -25.30 -31.61 2.60
CA LEU A 343 -26.16 -30.45 2.33
C LEU A 343 -27.22 -30.81 1.28
N LYS A 344 -28.38 -30.14 1.32
CA LYS A 344 -29.53 -30.47 0.45
C LYS A 344 -29.20 -30.45 -1.04
N ASP A 345 -28.42 -29.44 -1.45
CA ASP A 345 -28.07 -29.20 -2.86
C ASP A 345 -26.73 -29.86 -3.24
N GLN A 346 -26.16 -30.70 -2.37
CA GLN A 346 -24.89 -31.37 -2.62
C GLN A 346 -25.00 -32.32 -3.81
N GLY A 347 -24.06 -32.21 -4.76
CA GLY A 347 -24.03 -33.05 -5.95
C GLY A 347 -25.11 -32.71 -6.99
N GLN A 348 -25.92 -31.68 -6.76
CA GLN A 348 -26.92 -31.19 -7.71
C GLN A 348 -26.41 -29.91 -8.37
N VAL A 349 -26.59 -29.81 -9.69
CA VAL A 349 -26.28 -28.59 -10.44
C VAL A 349 -27.39 -27.58 -10.20
N LYS A 350 -27.02 -26.42 -9.64
CA LYS A 350 -27.90 -25.26 -9.55
C LYS A 350 -27.71 -24.40 -10.79
N LEU A 351 -28.79 -24.18 -11.53
CA LEU A 351 -28.82 -23.29 -12.69
C LEU A 351 -29.67 -22.07 -12.37
N VAL A 352 -29.17 -20.91 -12.80
CA VAL A 352 -29.84 -19.62 -12.78
C VAL A 352 -29.80 -19.07 -14.20
N SER A 353 -30.92 -18.60 -14.71
CA SER A 353 -31.01 -17.95 -16.03
C SER A 353 -32.03 -16.84 -15.98
N SER A 354 -31.75 -15.71 -16.62
CA SER A 354 -32.74 -14.64 -16.84
C SER A 354 -32.55 -14.04 -18.23
N SER A 355 -33.63 -13.45 -18.77
CA SER A 355 -33.56 -12.61 -19.96
C SER A 355 -32.88 -11.27 -19.69
N ASN A 356 -32.82 -10.84 -18.42
CA ASN A 356 -32.08 -9.65 -18.00
C ASN A 356 -30.69 -10.07 -17.48
N PRO A 357 -29.59 -9.62 -18.11
CA PRO A 357 -28.25 -10.03 -17.71
C PRO A 357 -27.86 -9.62 -16.29
N LEU A 358 -28.37 -8.48 -15.81
CA LEU A 358 -28.13 -8.03 -14.45
C LEU A 358 -28.81 -8.93 -13.42
N GLU A 359 -30.10 -9.21 -13.64
CA GLU A 359 -30.89 -10.09 -12.77
C GLU A 359 -30.34 -11.51 -12.75
N CYS A 360 -29.88 -12.02 -13.92
CA CYS A 360 -29.23 -13.31 -14.02
C CYS A 360 -28.02 -13.41 -13.07
N MET A 361 -27.13 -12.41 -13.13
CA MET A 361 -25.91 -12.40 -12.33
C MET A 361 -26.16 -12.09 -10.85
N GLU A 362 -27.10 -11.20 -10.52
CA GLU A 362 -27.49 -10.93 -9.13
C GLU A 362 -28.07 -12.17 -8.48
N THR A 363 -28.98 -12.86 -9.17
CA THR A 363 -29.60 -14.09 -8.66
C THR A 363 -28.56 -15.19 -8.47
N PHE A 364 -27.60 -15.32 -9.40
CA PHE A 364 -26.49 -16.24 -9.28
C PHE A 364 -25.62 -15.93 -8.04
N LEU A 365 -25.23 -14.67 -7.82
CA LEU A 365 -24.44 -14.28 -6.65
C LEU A 365 -25.21 -14.46 -5.32
N HIS A 366 -26.51 -14.20 -5.31
CA HIS A 366 -27.36 -14.44 -4.15
C HIS A 366 -27.50 -15.93 -3.81
N GLU A 367 -27.58 -16.81 -4.81
CA GLU A 367 -27.57 -18.26 -4.59
C GLU A 367 -26.23 -18.74 -4.02
N LEU A 368 -25.10 -18.19 -4.47
CA LEU A 368 -23.79 -18.47 -3.87
C LEU A 368 -23.74 -18.03 -2.39
N GLU A 369 -24.30 -16.85 -2.06
CA GLU A 369 -24.38 -16.38 -0.68
C GLU A 369 -25.28 -17.29 0.19
N ARG A 370 -26.42 -17.73 -0.35
CA ARG A 370 -27.33 -18.68 0.32
C ARG A 370 -26.59 -19.97 0.69
N VAL A 371 -25.88 -20.57 -0.27
CA VAL A 371 -25.11 -21.79 -0.05
C VAL A 371 -24.00 -21.56 0.98
N ALA A 372 -23.30 -20.42 0.93
CA ALA A 372 -22.29 -20.09 1.93
C ALA A 372 -22.86 -19.98 3.36
N ARG A 373 -24.10 -19.50 3.50
CA ARG A 373 -24.83 -19.48 4.79
C ARG A 373 -25.14 -20.88 5.30
N GLU A 374 -25.53 -21.80 4.41
CA GLU A 374 -25.76 -23.21 4.76
C GLU A 374 -24.46 -23.92 5.17
N VAL A 375 -23.38 -23.70 4.42
CA VAL A 375 -22.04 -24.21 4.73
C VAL A 375 -21.56 -23.71 6.10
N TYR A 376 -21.78 -22.43 6.42
CA TYR A 376 -21.42 -21.86 7.72
C TYR A 376 -22.16 -22.54 8.88
N GLU A 377 -23.48 -22.71 8.75
CA GLU A 377 -24.30 -23.37 9.76
C GLU A 377 -23.91 -24.85 9.92
N TRP A 378 -23.62 -25.53 8.81
CA TRP A 378 -23.13 -26.90 8.83
C TRP A 378 -21.80 -27.00 9.58
N ASN A 379 -20.84 -26.14 9.26
CA ASN A 379 -19.54 -26.11 9.92
C ASN A 379 -19.68 -25.85 11.43
N ARG A 380 -20.60 -24.97 11.84
CA ARG A 380 -20.83 -24.69 13.26
C ARG A 380 -21.26 -25.93 14.04
N ARG A 381 -22.04 -26.84 13.42
CA ARG A 381 -22.61 -28.01 14.07
C ARG A 381 -21.77 -29.27 13.93
N HIS A 382 -21.07 -29.45 12.81
CA HIS A 382 -20.49 -30.74 12.44
C HIS A 382 -18.97 -30.73 12.22
N SER A 383 -18.30 -29.57 12.18
CA SER A 383 -16.84 -29.50 11.91
C SER A 383 -15.96 -29.51 13.16
N TYR A 384 -16.46 -30.09 14.27
CA TYR A 384 -15.72 -30.29 15.52
C TYR A 384 -15.75 -31.77 15.92
N GLN A 385 -15.44 -32.66 14.97
CA GLN A 385 -15.35 -34.08 15.26
C GLN A 385 -14.26 -34.34 16.31
N THR A 386 -14.57 -35.22 17.25
CA THR A 386 -13.59 -35.71 18.22
C THR A 386 -12.58 -36.62 17.53
N ALA A 387 -11.36 -36.64 18.04
CA ALA A 387 -10.32 -37.54 17.56
C ALA A 387 -10.76 -38.99 17.74
N GLU A 388 -10.61 -39.79 16.69
CA GLU A 388 -10.71 -41.24 16.78
C GLU A 388 -9.48 -41.76 17.52
N ALA A 389 -9.73 -42.53 18.59
CA ALA A 389 -8.70 -43.19 19.36
C ALA A 389 -8.59 -44.64 18.89
N ASP A 390 -7.99 -44.85 17.71
CA ASP A 390 -7.58 -46.19 17.31
C ASP A 390 -6.26 -46.57 18.00
N THR A 391 -6.00 -47.87 18.12
CA THR A 391 -4.82 -48.38 18.81
C THR A 391 -3.53 -48.05 18.03
N ILE A 392 -3.61 -48.06 16.71
CA ILE A 392 -2.47 -47.83 15.80
C ILE A 392 -2.02 -46.37 15.84
N ALA A 393 -2.92 -45.40 15.70
CA ALA A 393 -2.57 -43.99 15.80
C ALA A 393 -2.08 -43.60 17.19
N SER A 394 -2.63 -44.20 18.24
CA SER A 394 -2.14 -44.00 19.61
C SER A 394 -0.68 -44.45 19.74
N GLN A 395 -0.31 -45.58 19.10
CA GLN A 395 1.07 -46.06 19.05
C GLN A 395 1.97 -45.17 18.18
N ILE A 396 1.54 -44.81 16.96
CA ILE A 396 2.29 -43.89 16.09
C ILE A 396 2.51 -42.56 16.82
N PHE A 397 1.48 -42.06 17.50
CA PHE A 397 1.58 -40.86 18.30
C PHE A 397 2.61 -41.04 19.40
N SER A 398 2.56 -42.09 20.23
CA SER A 398 3.51 -42.26 21.34
C SER A 398 4.97 -42.37 20.85
N GLU A 399 5.21 -43.12 19.78
CA GLU A 399 6.55 -43.38 19.21
C GLU A 399 7.15 -42.18 18.45
N SER A 400 6.32 -41.24 17.98
CA SER A 400 6.79 -40.08 17.21
C SER A 400 7.68 -39.13 18.03
N SER A 401 8.96 -39.02 17.69
CA SER A 401 9.89 -38.06 18.32
C SER A 401 9.86 -36.66 17.70
N ASN A 402 9.33 -36.53 16.49
CA ASN A 402 9.37 -35.30 15.69
C ASN A 402 7.97 -34.90 15.21
N CYS A 403 7.77 -33.59 15.00
CA CYS A 403 6.53 -33.05 14.46
C CYS A 403 6.37 -33.37 12.98
N HIS A 404 5.26 -34.00 12.59
CA HIS A 404 4.97 -34.39 11.19
C HIS A 404 4.91 -33.22 10.18
N TYR A 405 4.68 -31.98 10.65
CA TYR A 405 4.62 -30.80 9.77
C TYR A 405 5.97 -30.11 9.57
N CYS A 406 6.82 -30.06 10.60
CA CYS A 406 8.04 -29.25 10.58
C CYS A 406 9.32 -30.02 10.90
N ASP A 407 9.19 -31.31 11.15
CA ASP A 407 10.26 -32.28 11.42
C ASP A 407 11.15 -31.95 12.62
N ARG A 408 10.75 -30.97 13.45
CA ARG A 408 11.45 -30.62 14.70
C ARG A 408 11.08 -31.60 15.80
N GLN A 409 12.08 -31.94 16.62
CA GLN A 409 11.92 -32.79 17.79
C GLN A 409 10.99 -32.16 18.84
N PHE A 410 10.21 -32.98 19.54
CA PHE A 410 9.43 -32.54 20.68
C PHE A 410 10.33 -32.31 21.90
N THR A 411 10.05 -31.25 22.66
CA THR A 411 10.77 -30.86 23.87
C THR A 411 9.78 -30.26 24.87
N ASP A 412 10.21 -29.97 26.10
CA ASP A 412 9.37 -29.34 27.14
C ASP A 412 8.80 -27.96 26.74
N THR A 413 9.41 -27.30 25.75
CA THR A 413 8.92 -26.02 25.18
C THR A 413 8.14 -26.20 23.87
N ASN A 414 8.08 -27.43 23.36
CA ASN A 414 7.53 -27.79 22.06
C ASN A 414 6.58 -28.97 22.20
N ASP A 415 5.47 -28.73 22.91
CA ASP A 415 4.48 -29.75 23.29
C ASP A 415 3.98 -30.56 22.10
N LYS A 416 3.82 -31.85 22.35
CA LYS A 416 3.34 -32.86 21.42
C LYS A 416 1.82 -32.97 21.50
N HIS A 417 1.14 -32.63 20.40
CA HIS A 417 -0.32 -32.68 20.29
C HIS A 417 -0.75 -33.76 19.28
N TYR A 418 -1.82 -34.47 19.62
CA TYR A 418 -2.50 -35.41 18.74
C TYR A 418 -3.32 -34.61 17.74
N ASP A 419 -2.79 -34.40 16.52
CA ASP A 419 -3.50 -33.68 15.46
C ASP A 419 -4.44 -34.64 14.72
N HIS A 420 -5.67 -34.20 14.52
CA HIS A 420 -6.72 -34.98 13.88
C HIS A 420 -7.55 -34.13 12.93
N ASP A 421 -8.20 -34.79 11.99
CA ASP A 421 -9.09 -34.16 11.04
C ASP A 421 -10.42 -33.82 11.72
N HIS A 422 -10.76 -32.53 11.77
CA HIS A 422 -11.96 -32.05 12.45
C HIS A 422 -13.28 -32.36 11.70
N LEU A 423 -13.21 -32.93 10.49
CA LEU A 423 -14.37 -33.34 9.69
C LEU A 423 -14.63 -34.86 9.75
N THR A 424 -13.57 -35.66 9.88
CA THR A 424 -13.65 -37.13 9.87
C THR A 424 -13.35 -37.74 11.25
N GLY A 425 -12.55 -37.05 12.08
CA GLY A 425 -12.03 -37.55 13.35
C GLY A 425 -10.69 -38.30 13.22
N LYS A 426 -10.26 -38.63 11.99
CA LYS A 426 -9.07 -39.46 11.75
C LYS A 426 -7.78 -38.77 12.19
N PHE A 427 -6.86 -39.56 12.74
CA PHE A 427 -5.53 -39.07 13.10
C PHE A 427 -4.73 -38.61 11.88
N LYS A 428 -4.03 -37.49 12.02
CA LYS A 428 -3.15 -36.94 10.98
C LYS A 428 -1.67 -37.10 11.32
N GLY A 429 -1.31 -37.01 12.60
CA GLY A 429 0.07 -37.12 13.04
C GLY A 429 0.35 -36.42 14.36
N ALA A 430 1.54 -36.65 14.92
CA ALA A 430 2.02 -35.88 16.05
C ALA A 430 2.45 -34.48 15.58
N ALA A 431 1.81 -33.43 16.09
CA ALA A 431 2.09 -32.06 15.72
C ALA A 431 2.59 -31.26 16.93
N CYS A 432 3.51 -30.32 16.70
CA CYS A 432 3.86 -29.38 17.75
C CYS A 432 2.79 -28.31 17.93
N SER A 433 2.75 -27.65 19.09
CA SER A 433 1.72 -26.63 19.42
C SER A 433 1.58 -25.55 18.33
N ARG A 434 2.70 -25.09 17.77
CA ARG A 434 2.71 -24.10 16.70
C ARG A 434 2.09 -24.62 15.41
N CYS A 435 2.51 -25.81 14.95
CA CYS A 435 2.01 -26.39 13.71
C CYS A 435 0.53 -26.79 13.83
N ASN A 436 0.13 -27.37 14.96
CA ASN A 436 -1.26 -27.72 15.26
C ASN A 436 -2.19 -26.50 15.16
N LYS A 437 -1.79 -25.36 15.74
CA LYS A 437 -2.55 -24.10 15.63
C LYS A 437 -2.64 -23.57 14.20
N LEU A 438 -1.64 -23.80 13.36
CA LEU A 438 -1.65 -23.38 11.95
C LEU A 438 -2.45 -24.32 11.05
N ALA A 439 -2.51 -25.61 11.41
CA ALA A 439 -3.24 -26.65 10.70
C ALA A 439 -4.77 -26.65 10.97
N GLN A 440 -5.29 -25.56 11.54
CA GLN A 440 -6.71 -25.46 11.87
C GLN A 440 -7.59 -25.35 10.62
N LEU A 441 -8.71 -26.08 10.65
CA LEU A 441 -9.74 -26.02 9.63
C LEU A 441 -10.33 -24.61 9.48
N ARG A 442 -10.33 -24.10 8.24
CA ARG A 442 -10.94 -22.82 7.88
C ARG A 442 -12.46 -22.96 7.71
N ARG A 443 -13.20 -22.76 8.81
CA ARG A 443 -14.67 -22.95 8.88
C ARG A 443 -15.52 -21.85 8.24
N ARG A 444 -14.93 -20.71 7.89
CA ARG A 444 -15.62 -19.52 7.36
C ARG A 444 -15.12 -19.15 5.98
N PHE A 445 -14.96 -20.17 5.14
CA PHE A 445 -14.31 -20.09 3.85
C PHE A 445 -14.97 -21.07 2.88
N LEU A 446 -15.27 -20.61 1.67
CA LEU A 446 -15.79 -21.43 0.58
C LEU A 446 -15.06 -21.06 -0.72
N PRO A 447 -14.23 -21.96 -1.26
CA PRO A 447 -13.63 -21.77 -2.57
C PRO A 447 -14.67 -22.02 -3.68
N ILE A 448 -14.63 -21.17 -4.70
CA ILE A 448 -15.47 -21.23 -5.90
C ILE A 448 -14.53 -21.30 -7.10
N PHE A 449 -14.53 -22.42 -7.78
CA PHE A 449 -13.67 -22.69 -8.93
C PHE A 449 -14.43 -22.43 -10.22
N PHE A 450 -13.82 -21.64 -11.08
CA PHE A 450 -14.20 -21.47 -12.47
C PHE A 450 -13.07 -21.99 -13.36
N HIS A 451 -13.38 -22.38 -14.59
CA HIS A 451 -12.36 -22.72 -15.57
C HIS A 451 -12.11 -21.53 -16.47
N ASN A 452 -10.88 -20.99 -16.50
CA ASN A 452 -10.52 -19.81 -17.29
C ASN A 452 -11.22 -18.50 -16.85
N LEU A 453 -11.52 -18.40 -15.54
CA LEU A 453 -12.17 -17.24 -14.90
C LEU A 453 -11.55 -15.90 -15.31
N ARG A 454 -10.20 -15.85 -15.32
CA ARG A 454 -9.40 -14.64 -15.49
C ARG A 454 -9.76 -13.85 -16.75
N ASN A 455 -10.18 -14.54 -17.81
CA ASN A 455 -10.33 -13.95 -19.14
C ASN A 455 -11.77 -13.63 -19.51
N TYR A 456 -12.76 -14.39 -19.02
CA TYR A 456 -14.15 -14.27 -19.47
C TYR A 456 -15.10 -13.97 -18.32
N ASP A 457 -15.40 -14.96 -17.49
CA ASP A 457 -16.41 -14.90 -16.42
C ASP A 457 -16.16 -13.76 -15.43
N MET A 458 -14.90 -13.44 -15.15
CA MET A 458 -14.54 -12.37 -14.22
C MET A 458 -15.07 -11.02 -14.72
N HIS A 459 -15.01 -10.74 -16.01
CA HIS A 459 -15.54 -9.49 -16.57
C HIS A 459 -17.05 -9.41 -16.40
N LEU A 460 -17.76 -10.52 -16.62
CA LEU A 460 -19.21 -10.60 -16.43
C LEU A 460 -19.61 -10.35 -14.98
N LEU A 461 -18.88 -10.91 -14.02
CA LEU A 461 -19.12 -10.69 -12.59
C LEU A 461 -18.95 -9.21 -12.21
N PHE A 462 -17.89 -8.56 -12.69
CA PHE A 462 -17.61 -7.15 -12.39
C PHE A 462 -18.55 -6.17 -13.10
N SER A 463 -18.86 -6.41 -14.37
CA SER A 463 -19.62 -5.45 -15.19
C SER A 463 -21.12 -5.45 -14.87
N THR A 464 -21.65 -6.52 -14.28
CA THR A 464 -23.09 -6.68 -14.03
C THR A 464 -23.45 -6.48 -12.55
N ALA A 465 -23.20 -7.47 -11.69
CA ALA A 465 -23.90 -7.59 -10.42
C ALA A 465 -23.05 -7.31 -9.17
N LEU A 466 -21.71 -7.42 -9.25
CA LEU A 466 -20.86 -7.24 -8.05
C LEU A 466 -21.03 -5.86 -7.39
N GLY A 467 -21.27 -4.81 -8.18
CA GLY A 467 -21.54 -3.46 -7.68
C GLY A 467 -22.85 -3.34 -6.87
N ASN A 468 -23.80 -4.25 -7.09
CA ASN A 468 -25.10 -4.26 -6.42
C ASN A 468 -25.10 -5.07 -5.11
N MET A 469 -24.06 -5.88 -4.88
CA MET A 469 -23.85 -6.64 -3.64
C MET A 469 -23.32 -5.74 -2.51
N LYS A 470 -24.14 -4.81 -2.01
CA LYS A 470 -23.74 -3.73 -1.07
C LYS A 470 -23.01 -4.17 0.21
N ASN A 471 -23.26 -5.39 0.68
CA ASN A 471 -22.66 -5.92 1.91
C ASN A 471 -21.36 -6.70 1.68
N TRP A 472 -20.93 -6.84 0.42
CA TRP A 472 -19.74 -7.57 0.04
C TRP A 472 -18.51 -6.67 0.06
N LYS A 473 -17.47 -7.12 0.74
CA LYS A 473 -16.15 -6.47 0.73
C LYS A 473 -15.25 -7.22 -0.23
N LEU A 474 -14.93 -6.57 -1.35
CA LEU A 474 -14.13 -7.15 -2.41
C LEU A 474 -12.63 -6.90 -2.17
N SER A 475 -11.82 -7.91 -2.42
CA SER A 475 -10.36 -7.83 -2.45
C SER A 475 -9.87 -8.64 -3.64
N VAL A 476 -9.09 -8.01 -4.51
CA VAL A 476 -8.60 -8.65 -5.75
C VAL A 476 -7.08 -8.77 -5.72
N ILE A 477 -6.56 -9.78 -6.40
CA ILE A 477 -5.15 -9.87 -6.77
C ILE A 477 -5.05 -9.52 -8.26
N PRO A 478 -4.78 -8.26 -8.62
CA PRO A 478 -4.70 -7.84 -10.02
C PRO A 478 -3.40 -8.33 -10.65
N GLN A 479 -3.46 -8.74 -11.92
CA GLN A 479 -2.28 -8.96 -12.77
C GLN A 479 -2.09 -7.81 -13.75
N THR A 480 -3.19 -7.28 -14.28
CA THR A 480 -3.26 -6.12 -15.18
C THR A 480 -4.53 -5.34 -14.83
N SER A 481 -4.79 -4.23 -15.53
CA SER A 481 -6.06 -3.49 -15.44
C SER A 481 -7.29 -4.32 -15.81
N GLU A 482 -7.11 -5.35 -16.64
CA GLU A 482 -8.22 -6.18 -17.15
C GLU A 482 -8.27 -7.56 -16.52
N ARG A 483 -7.12 -8.12 -16.15
CA ARG A 483 -7.00 -9.50 -15.71
C ARG A 483 -6.69 -9.59 -14.21
N TYR A 484 -7.49 -10.40 -13.51
CA TYR A 484 -7.38 -10.63 -12.08
C TYR A 484 -7.10 -12.10 -11.81
N MET A 485 -6.11 -12.39 -10.95
CA MET A 485 -5.76 -13.78 -10.59
C MET A 485 -6.82 -14.43 -9.72
N SER A 486 -7.37 -13.65 -8.79
CA SER A 486 -8.36 -14.14 -7.84
C SER A 486 -9.17 -12.98 -7.27
N LEU A 487 -10.43 -13.27 -6.98
CA LEU A 487 -11.36 -12.38 -6.30
C LEU A 487 -11.73 -13.01 -4.94
N ARG A 488 -11.44 -12.28 -3.87
CA ARG A 488 -11.87 -12.60 -2.51
C ARG A 488 -13.04 -11.69 -2.14
N VAL A 489 -14.08 -12.28 -1.59
CA VAL A 489 -15.27 -11.58 -1.10
C VAL A 489 -15.49 -11.93 0.35
N ASP A 490 -15.58 -10.91 1.21
CA ASP A 490 -15.96 -11.05 2.62
C ASP A 490 -17.32 -10.39 2.88
N PHE A 491 -18.30 -11.14 3.38
CA PHE A 491 -19.64 -10.63 3.69
C PHE A 491 -20.08 -10.99 5.13
N PRO A 492 -20.93 -10.18 5.78
CA PRO A 492 -21.38 -10.44 7.14
C PRO A 492 -22.34 -11.63 7.20
N ILE A 493 -22.02 -12.60 8.07
CA ILE A 493 -22.79 -13.85 8.17
C ILE A 493 -23.49 -14.04 9.53
N ALA A 494 -22.92 -13.50 10.61
CA ALA A 494 -23.49 -13.58 11.95
C ALA A 494 -22.99 -12.42 12.83
N GLU A 495 -23.65 -12.16 13.96
CA GLU A 495 -23.20 -11.24 15.00
C GLU A 495 -23.11 -11.99 16.32
N ILE A 496 -22.02 -11.82 17.06
CA ILE A 496 -21.86 -12.38 18.40
C ILE A 496 -21.68 -11.28 19.43
N THR A 497 -22.24 -11.49 20.61
CA THR A 497 -22.06 -10.59 21.75
C THR A 497 -20.86 -11.05 22.57
N LEU A 498 -19.85 -10.19 22.67
CA LEU A 498 -18.66 -10.41 23.49
C LEU A 498 -18.96 -10.09 24.96
N PRO A 499 -18.13 -10.60 25.90
CA PRO A 499 -18.18 -10.16 27.30
C PRO A 499 -18.13 -8.62 27.38
N LYS A 500 -18.99 -8.03 28.23
CA LYS A 500 -19.26 -6.57 28.33
C LYS A 500 -20.22 -5.98 27.27
N GLY A 501 -21.00 -6.81 26.57
CA GLY A 501 -22.09 -6.36 25.70
C GLY A 501 -21.65 -5.79 24.34
N LYS A 502 -20.36 -5.89 23.99
CA LYS A 502 -19.86 -5.43 22.69
C LYS A 502 -20.25 -6.43 21.59
N LYS A 503 -20.94 -5.95 20.55
CA LYS A 503 -21.29 -6.73 19.37
C LYS A 503 -20.09 -6.86 18.42
N LYS A 504 -19.85 -8.06 17.90
CA LYS A 504 -18.81 -8.34 16.90
C LYS A 504 -19.43 -9.08 15.71
N THR A 505 -19.34 -8.47 14.54
CA THR A 505 -19.74 -9.08 13.27
C THR A 505 -18.73 -10.16 12.87
N ILE A 506 -19.25 -11.32 12.48
CA ILE A 506 -18.51 -12.43 11.89
C ILE A 506 -18.68 -12.33 10.37
N PHE A 507 -17.57 -12.42 9.66
CA PHE A 507 -17.53 -12.45 8.20
C PHE A 507 -17.28 -13.88 7.71
N PHE A 508 -17.81 -14.16 6.53
CA PHE A 508 -17.54 -15.38 5.77
C PHE A 508 -16.89 -15.01 4.45
N THR A 509 -15.92 -15.81 4.01
CA THR A 509 -15.14 -15.56 2.80
C THR A 509 -15.58 -16.48 1.65
N LEU A 510 -15.95 -15.89 0.51
CA LEU A 510 -15.96 -16.58 -0.79
C LEU A 510 -14.63 -16.28 -1.50
N GLN A 511 -14.05 -17.30 -2.12
CA GLN A 511 -12.81 -17.15 -2.89
C GLN A 511 -13.00 -17.69 -4.29
N PHE A 512 -13.08 -16.79 -5.26
CA PHE A 512 -13.18 -17.12 -6.68
C PHE A 512 -11.78 -17.43 -7.22
N LEU A 513 -11.61 -18.63 -7.76
CA LEU A 513 -10.34 -19.21 -8.17
C LEU A 513 -10.44 -19.69 -9.61
N ASP A 514 -9.37 -19.44 -10.37
CA ASP A 514 -9.24 -19.90 -11.75
C ASP A 514 -8.48 -21.22 -11.79
N SER A 515 -9.20 -22.31 -12.04
CA SER A 515 -8.62 -23.66 -12.12
C SER A 515 -7.58 -23.82 -13.25
N PHE A 516 -7.72 -23.08 -14.35
CA PHE A 516 -6.80 -23.14 -15.49
C PHE A 516 -5.37 -22.71 -15.10
N GLN A 517 -5.23 -21.83 -14.09
CA GLN A 517 -3.93 -21.33 -13.66
C GLN A 517 -3.07 -22.37 -12.94
N PHE A 518 -3.67 -23.42 -12.38
CA PHE A 518 -2.94 -24.41 -11.60
C PHE A 518 -3.19 -25.86 -12.01
N LEU A 519 -4.16 -26.13 -12.90
CA LEU A 519 -4.35 -27.46 -13.49
C LEU A 519 -3.56 -27.68 -14.79
N ASN A 520 -3.09 -26.63 -15.46
CA ASN A 520 -2.26 -26.76 -16.68
C ASN A 520 -0.76 -26.97 -16.41
N ALA A 521 -0.37 -27.06 -15.14
CA ALA A 521 0.99 -27.39 -14.76
C ALA A 521 1.16 -28.92 -14.80
N VAL A 522 1.24 -29.48 -16.02
CA VAL A 522 1.75 -30.84 -16.27
C VAL A 522 2.96 -30.74 -17.17
#